data_AF-A0A8H3DER1-F1
#
_entry.id   AF-A0A8H3DER1-F1
#
_cell.length_a   1.000
_cell.length_b   1.000
_cell.length_c   1.000
_cell.angle_alpha   90.00
_cell.angle_beta   90.00
_cell.angle_gamma   90.00
#
_symmetry.space_group_name_H-M   'P 1'
#
loop_
_entity.id
_entity.type
_entity.pdbx_description
1 polymer ?
#
loop_
_entity_poly.entity_id
_entity_poly.type
_entity_poly.pdbx_seq_one_letter_code
_entity_poly.pdbx_strand_id
1 'polypeptide(L)'
;MAGRFNYQHCHIQEVRVDEVFQISWVEETDTIVSLVVDLRLKRLTTFMVFSYGHWNFSEQAHGDKRNSRDLERWRELATQEAGLPMKRHVIPEQATIDSIFDGPGDLEDIHDTASTL
;
A
#
# COMPACT_ATOMS: atom_id res chain seq x y z
N MET A 1 6.64 -4.76 -5.45
CA MET A 1 6.77 -4.68 -6.91
C MET A 1 7.70 -3.53 -7.23
N ALA A 2 8.97 -3.83 -7.49
CA ALA A 2 9.96 -2.79 -7.74
C ALA A 2 9.57 -1.98 -9.00
N GLY A 3 9.56 -0.66 -8.91
CA GLY A 3 9.12 0.22 -10.02
C GLY A 3 7.68 0.74 -9.91
N ARG A 4 6.97 0.49 -8.80
CA ARG A 4 5.71 1.16 -8.45
C ARG A 4 5.95 2.28 -7.43
N PHE A 5 5.55 3.50 -7.77
CA PHE A 5 5.63 4.69 -6.92
C PHE A 5 4.22 5.20 -6.60
N ASN A 6 3.83 5.10 -5.34
CA ASN A 6 2.46 5.37 -4.89
C ASN A 6 2.46 6.44 -3.78
N TYR A 7 1.35 7.16 -3.66
CA TYR A 7 1.02 8.00 -2.51
C TYR A 7 -0.43 7.71 -2.10
N GLN A 8 -0.71 7.76 -0.79
CA GLN A 8 -1.96 7.21 -0.29
C GLN A 8 -2.40 7.89 1.00
N HIS A 9 -3.69 8.22 1.07
CA HIS A 9 -4.33 8.51 2.34
C HIS A 9 -4.45 7.20 3.12
N CYS A 10 -3.94 7.17 4.35
CA CYS A 10 -4.02 6.02 5.23
C CYS A 10 -4.63 6.40 6.59
N HIS A 11 -5.13 5.39 7.28
CA HIS A 11 -5.56 5.51 8.67
C HIS A 11 -4.46 4.97 9.57
N ILE A 12 -4.06 5.78 10.55
CA ILE A 12 -3.04 5.41 11.53
C ILE A 12 -3.73 5.29 12.88
N GLN A 13 -3.56 4.15 13.53
CA GLN A 13 -4.00 3.89 14.88
C GLN A 13 -2.80 3.55 15.75
N GLU A 14 -2.67 4.25 16.86
CA GLU A 14 -1.73 3.89 17.91
C GLU A 14 -2.30 2.70 18.69
N VAL A 15 -1.63 1.55 18.59
CA VAL A 15 -2.03 0.29 19.26
C VAL A 15 -1.38 0.20 20.64
N ARG A 16 -0.13 0.66 20.75
CA ARG A 16 0.58 0.85 22.01
C ARG A 16 1.33 2.17 21.93
N VAL A 17 1.09 3.02 22.94
CA VAL A 17 1.58 4.40 22.98
C VAL A 17 3.07 4.47 22.65
N ASP A 18 3.42 5.31 21.68
CA ASP A 18 4.77 5.61 21.18
C ASP A 18 5.59 4.40 20.67
N GLU A 19 4.99 3.21 20.56
CA GLU A 19 5.73 1.98 20.26
C GLU A 19 5.18 1.17 19.10
N VAL A 20 3.86 1.01 19.03
CA VAL A 20 3.20 0.13 18.06
C VAL A 20 2.08 0.87 17.36
N PHE A 21 2.18 0.94 16.04
CA PHE A 21 1.23 1.63 15.17
C PHE A 21 0.64 0.65 14.17
N GLN A 22 -0.67 0.69 13.96
CA GLN A 22 -1.32 0.05 12.84
C GLN A 22 -1.61 1.11 11.78
N ILE A 23 -1.24 0.81 10.54
CA ILE A 23 -1.45 1.68 9.38
C ILE A 23 -2.25 0.89 8.35
N SER A 24 -3.39 1.42 7.92
CA SER A 24 -4.30 0.71 7.01
C SER A 24 -4.84 1.62 5.89
N TRP A 25 -4.95 1.08 4.67
CA TRP A 25 -5.50 1.77 3.51
C TRP A 25 -6.02 0.80 2.44
N VAL A 26 -6.70 1.37 1.44
CA VAL A 26 -7.09 0.67 0.20
C VAL A 26 -6.47 1.42 -0.98
N GLU A 27 -5.96 0.68 -1.96
CA GLU A 27 -5.36 1.22 -3.19
C GLU A 27 -6.33 1.18 -4.38
N GLU A 28 -6.03 1.93 -5.43
CA GLU A 28 -6.80 1.95 -6.69
C GLU A 28 -6.81 0.61 -7.43
N THR A 29 -5.87 -0.28 -7.09
CA THR A 29 -5.85 -1.67 -7.58
C THR A 29 -6.80 -2.58 -6.80
N ASP A 30 -7.62 -2.05 -5.90
CA ASP A 30 -8.48 -2.78 -4.96
C ASP A 30 -7.69 -3.68 -3.98
N THR A 31 -6.44 -3.30 -3.72
CA THR A 31 -5.61 -3.96 -2.72
C THR A 31 -5.84 -3.34 -1.36
N ILE A 32 -6.10 -4.20 -0.38
CA ILE A 32 -6.26 -3.78 1.01
C ILE A 32 -4.92 -4.00 1.69
N VAL A 33 -4.40 -2.98 2.35
CA VAL A 33 -3.17 -3.08 3.12
C VAL A 33 -3.46 -2.71 4.56
N SER A 34 -3.08 -3.60 5.46
CA SER A 34 -2.89 -3.28 6.87
C SER A 34 -1.50 -3.71 7.28
N LEU A 35 -0.77 -2.86 7.98
CA LEU A 35 0.51 -3.20 8.55
C LEU A 35 0.61 -2.72 9.98
N VAL A 36 1.35 -3.46 10.79
CA VAL A 36 1.72 -3.10 12.15
C VAL A 36 3.21 -2.81 12.16
N VAL A 37 3.55 -1.58 12.56
CA VAL A 37 4.91 -1.13 12.81
C VAL A 37 5.18 -1.23 14.31
N ASP A 38 6.08 -2.12 14.71
CA ASP A 38 6.64 -2.14 16.06
C ASP A 38 8.01 -1.48 16.03
N LEU A 39 8.07 -0.22 16.47
CA LEU A 39 9.30 0.58 16.50
C LEU A 39 10.28 0.05 17.55
N ARG A 40 9.78 -0.56 18.63
CA ARG A 40 10.59 -1.08 19.73
C ARG A 40 11.34 -2.35 19.32
N LEU A 41 10.65 -3.26 18.65
CA LEU A 41 11.19 -4.53 18.16
C LEU A 41 11.78 -4.43 16.75
N LYS A 42 11.67 -3.26 16.10
CA LYS A 42 12.07 -3.05 14.70
C LYS A 42 11.45 -4.10 13.78
N ARG A 43 10.13 -4.28 13.87
CA ARG A 43 9.39 -5.31 13.16
C ARG A 43 8.21 -4.70 12.41
N LEU A 44 8.07 -5.08 11.15
CA LEU A 44 6.86 -4.87 10.36
C LEU A 44 6.11 -6.20 10.27
N THR A 45 4.81 -6.19 10.54
CA THR A 45 3.90 -7.29 10.23
C THR A 45 2.86 -6.78 9.25
N THR A 46 2.65 -7.51 8.16
CA THR A 46 1.72 -7.10 7.11
C THR A 46 0.54 -8.05 7.04
N PHE A 47 -0.60 -7.51 6.67
CA PHE A 47 -1.76 -8.20 6.16
C PHE A 47 -2.16 -7.48 4.87
N MET A 48 -1.57 -7.92 3.76
CA MET A 48 -1.88 -7.41 2.43
C MET A 48 -2.85 -8.36 1.76
N VAL A 49 -3.89 -7.82 1.14
CA VAL A 49 -4.90 -8.57 0.40
C VAL A 49 -4.97 -8.03 -1.01
N PHE A 50 -4.19 -8.63 -1.90
CA PHE A 50 -4.14 -8.27 -3.31
C PHE A 50 -5.45 -8.68 -4.00
N SER A 51 -5.97 -7.78 -4.83
CA SER A 51 -7.03 -8.13 -5.78
C SER A 51 -6.49 -9.15 -6.79
N TYR A 52 -7.41 -9.87 -7.45
CA TYR A 52 -7.02 -10.83 -8.49
C TYR A 52 -6.21 -10.15 -9.61
N GLY A 53 -6.65 -8.98 -10.07
CA GLY A 53 -5.96 -8.24 -11.13
C GLY A 53 -4.57 -7.78 -10.71
N HIS A 54 -4.43 -7.21 -9.52
CA HIS A 54 -3.13 -6.74 -9.03
C HIS A 54 -2.13 -7.88 -8.88
N TRP A 55 -2.56 -9.05 -8.41
CA TRP A 55 -1.68 -10.20 -8.23
C TRP A 55 -1.24 -10.83 -9.55
N ASN A 56 -2.19 -11.10 -10.45
CA ASN A 56 -1.91 -11.86 -11.68
C ASN A 56 -1.35 -11.00 -12.82
N PHE A 57 -1.50 -9.68 -12.75
CA PHE A 57 -1.01 -8.73 -13.74
C PHE A 57 -0.13 -7.65 -13.10
N SER A 58 0.72 -8.04 -12.15
CA SER A 58 1.56 -7.16 -11.33
C SER A 58 2.41 -6.16 -12.10
N GLU A 59 2.92 -6.51 -13.28
CA GLU A 59 3.69 -5.60 -14.14
C GLU A 59 2.88 -4.37 -14.57
N GLN A 60 1.56 -4.50 -14.74
CA GLN A 60 0.69 -3.36 -15.08
C GLN A 60 0.53 -2.40 -13.89
N ALA A 61 0.89 -2.82 -12.68
CA ALA A 61 0.84 -1.98 -11.50
C ALA A 61 2.15 -1.21 -11.25
N HIS A 62 3.15 -1.33 -12.13
CA HIS A 62 4.33 -0.46 -12.17
C HIS A 62 3.97 0.96 -12.65
N GLY A 63 4.89 1.91 -12.47
CA GLY A 63 4.72 3.31 -12.84
C GLY A 63 4.55 4.23 -11.63
N ASP A 64 4.14 5.47 -11.88
CA ASP A 64 3.93 6.50 -10.85
C ASP A 64 2.46 6.93 -10.83
N LYS A 65 1.83 6.89 -9.66
CA LYS A 65 0.44 7.34 -9.46
C LYS A 65 0.18 8.77 -9.97
N ARG A 66 1.18 9.64 -9.93
CA ARG A 66 1.10 11.01 -10.43
C ARG A 66 0.88 11.06 -11.95
N ASN A 67 1.21 9.99 -12.67
CA ASN A 67 0.91 9.83 -14.08
C ASN A 67 -0.51 9.29 -14.26
N SER A 68 -1.37 10.07 -14.89
CA SER A 68 -2.78 9.71 -15.10
C SER A 68 -2.99 8.40 -15.86
N ARG A 69 -2.09 8.04 -16.78
CA ARG A 69 -2.18 6.77 -17.53
C ARG A 69 -1.84 5.56 -16.66
N ASP A 70 -0.89 5.73 -15.73
CA ASP A 70 -0.55 4.67 -14.79
C ASP A 70 -1.68 4.48 -13.78
N LEU A 71 -2.24 5.58 -13.25
CA LEU A 71 -3.40 5.54 -12.36
C LEU A 71 -4.64 4.89 -13.01
N GLU A 72 -4.96 5.23 -14.25
CA GLU A 72 -6.08 4.62 -14.99
C GLU A 72 -5.85 3.11 -15.17
N ARG A 73 -4.65 2.71 -15.60
CA ARG A 73 -4.26 1.29 -15.71
C ARG A 73 -4.39 0.57 -14.37
N TRP A 74 -4.04 1.20 -13.25
CA TRP A 74 -4.18 0.60 -11.93
C TRP A 74 -5.65 0.39 -11.53
N ARG A 75 -6.53 1.34 -11.87
CA ARG A 75 -7.98 1.20 -11.65
C ARG A 75 -8.56 0.06 -12.49
N GLU A 76 -8.06 -0.17 -13.70
CA GLU A 76 -8.48 -1.32 -14.52
C GLU A 76 -8.17 -2.66 -13.84
N LEU A 77 -7.06 -2.76 -13.08
CA LEU A 77 -6.73 -3.96 -12.32
C LEU A 77 -7.76 -4.28 -11.23
N ALA A 78 -8.35 -3.25 -10.59
CA ALA A 78 -9.41 -3.44 -9.60
C ALA A 78 -10.68 -4.06 -10.19
N THR A 79 -10.91 -3.89 -11.50
CA THR A 79 -12.11 -4.42 -12.17
C THR A 79 -11.99 -5.91 -12.51
N GLN A 80 -10.77 -6.45 -12.53
CA GLN A 80 -10.52 -7.84 -12.87
C GLN A 80 -11.08 -8.77 -11.78
N GLU A 81 -12.13 -9.52 -12.12
CA GLU A 81 -12.79 -10.44 -11.19
C GLU A 81 -13.34 -9.74 -9.93
N ALA A 82 -13.77 -8.48 -10.08
CA ALA A 82 -14.35 -7.68 -9.01
C ALA A 82 -15.58 -8.37 -8.38
N GLY A 83 -15.74 -8.21 -7.07
CA GLY A 83 -16.85 -8.83 -6.31
C GLY A 83 -16.62 -10.30 -5.90
N LEU A 84 -15.44 -10.87 -6.18
CA LEU A 84 -15.08 -12.25 -5.83
C LEU A 84 -13.99 -12.27 -4.74
N PRO A 85 -14.33 -12.05 -3.45
CA PRO A 85 -13.34 -11.93 -2.37
C PRO A 85 -12.49 -13.20 -2.20
N MET A 86 -13.01 -14.38 -2.53
CA MET A 86 -12.28 -15.64 -2.47
C MET A 86 -11.13 -15.77 -3.49
N LYS A 87 -11.07 -14.89 -4.51
CA LYS A 87 -9.96 -14.85 -5.48
C LYS A 87 -8.82 -13.92 -5.07
N ARG A 88 -8.96 -13.22 -3.94
CA ARG A 88 -7.91 -12.35 -3.41
C ARG A 88 -6.73 -13.16 -2.89
N HIS A 89 -5.53 -12.60 -3.02
CA HIS A 89 -4.29 -13.21 -2.53
C HIS A 89 -3.86 -12.53 -1.23
N VAL A 90 -3.83 -13.30 -0.15
CA VAL A 90 -3.47 -12.82 1.19
C VAL A 90 -1.99 -13.06 1.44
N ILE A 91 -1.27 -12.03 1.88
CA ILE A 91 0.15 -12.08 2.20
C ILE A 91 0.33 -11.62 3.65
N PRO A 92 0.35 -12.56 4.61
CA PRO A 92 0.64 -12.28 6.01
C PRO A 92 2.15 -12.45 6.27
N GLU A 93 2.94 -11.47 5.89
CA GLU A 93 4.41 -11.56 5.96
C GLU A 93 5.01 -10.57 6.96
N GLN A 94 6.21 -10.86 7.43
CA GLN A 94 6.95 -10.01 8.35
C GLN A 94 8.28 -9.55 7.75
N ALA A 95 8.72 -8.36 8.15
CA ALA A 95 10.02 -7.81 7.79
C ALA A 95 10.71 -7.18 8.99
N THR A 96 12.04 -7.20 9.00
CA THR A 96 12.85 -6.48 10.00
C THR A 96 13.06 -5.05 9.51
N ILE A 97 12.86 -4.07 10.39
CA ILE A 97 13.18 -2.67 10.12
C ILE A 97 14.69 -2.50 10.27
N ASP A 98 15.37 -2.23 9.16
CA ASP A 98 16.82 -2.01 9.14
C ASP A 98 17.19 -0.66 9.78
N SER A 99 16.54 0.41 9.32
CA SER A 99 16.84 1.80 9.70
C SER A 99 15.56 2.60 9.92
N ILE A 100 15.62 3.60 10.82
CA ILE A 100 14.51 4.53 11.12
C ILE A 100 15.10 5.95 11.03
N PHE A 101 14.41 6.83 10.30
CA PHE A 101 14.79 8.21 10.08
C PHE A 101 13.58 9.12 10.32
N ASP A 102 13.84 10.37 10.69
CA ASP A 102 12.80 11.38 10.88
C ASP A 102 12.77 12.38 9.72
N GLY A 103 11.55 12.79 9.34
CA GLY A 103 11.31 13.76 8.27
C GLY A 103 10.95 13.14 6.91
N PRO A 104 10.72 13.98 5.89
CA PRO A 104 10.24 13.53 4.59
C PRO A 104 11.32 12.83 3.75
N GLY A 105 12.60 12.98 4.09
CA GLY A 105 13.70 12.47 3.27
C GLY A 105 13.64 13.05 1.85
N ASP A 106 13.71 12.16 0.85
CA ASP A 106 13.65 12.51 -0.58
C ASP A 106 12.23 12.40 -1.16
N LEU A 107 11.18 12.33 -0.32
CA LEU A 107 9.80 12.23 -0.79
C LEU A 107 9.35 13.52 -1.49
N GLU A 108 8.75 13.36 -2.66
CA GLU A 108 8.12 14.46 -3.40
C GLU A 108 6.79 14.87 -2.77
N ASP A 109 6.54 16.19 -2.73
CA ASP A 109 5.27 16.75 -2.29
C ASP A 109 4.09 16.22 -3.11
N ILE A 110 2.92 16.16 -2.47
CA ILE A 110 1.66 15.73 -3.07
C ILE A 110 0.78 16.97 -3.19
N HIS A 111 0.19 17.17 -4.37
CA HIS A 111 -0.75 18.26 -4.57
C HIS A 111 -1.97 18.08 -3.66
N ASP A 112 -2.46 19.15 -3.03
CA ASP A 112 -3.58 19.10 -2.07
C ASP A 112 -4.88 18.50 -2.66
N THR A 113 -5.01 18.51 -3.98
CA THR A 113 -6.18 17.98 -4.71
C THR A 113 -5.91 16.61 -5.35
N ALA A 114 -4.78 15.97 -5.06
CA ALA A 114 -4.43 14.69 -5.65
C ALA A 114 -5.38 13.59 -5.16
N SER A 115 -5.90 12.76 -6.09
CA SER A 115 -6.75 11.63 -5.71
C SER A 115 -5.93 10.58 -4.98
N THR A 116 -6.46 10.11 -3.85
CA THR A 116 -5.91 8.98 -3.10
C THR A 116 -6.80 7.74 -3.16
N LEU A 117 -7.83 7.75 -4.04
CA LEU A 117 -8.72 6.64 -4.37
C LEU A 117 -9.13 6.71 -5.87
#